data_AF-A0A2E4GHJ8-F1
#
_entry.id   AF-A0A2E4GHJ8-F1
#
_cell.length_a   1.000
_cell.length_b   1.000
_cell.length_c   1.000
_cell.angle_alpha   90.00
_cell.angle_beta   90.00
_cell.angle_gamma   90.00
#
_symmetry.space_group_name_H-M   'P 1'
#
loop_
_entity.id
_entity.type
_entity.pdbx_description
1 polymer ?
#
loop_
_entity_poly.entity_id
_entity_poly.type
_entity_poly.pdbx_seq_one_letter_code
_entity_poly.pdbx_strand_id
1 'polypeptide(L)' 'METDGPECITIIAEDFSPAAMEYHRQRMAEKGYTIDTPIVRHRFYETDGLGEPKSMFDGQVRYSATFVKKKVE' A
#
# COMPACT_ATOMS: atom_id res chain seq x y z
N MET A 1 -21.90 2.36 5.33
CA MET A 1 -21.59 2.71 3.93
C MET A 1 -20.58 1.68 3.47
N GLU A 2 -21.05 0.61 2.82
CA GLU A 2 -20.14 -0.32 2.16
C GLU A 2 -19.63 0.39 0.91
N THR A 3 -18.32 0.63 0.86
CA THR A 3 -17.69 1.25 -0.31
C THR A 3 -17.82 0.26 -1.47
N ASP A 4 -18.60 0.60 -2.49
CA ASP A 4 -18.83 -0.27 -3.65
C ASP A 4 -17.62 -0.40 -4.61
N GLY A 5 -16.44 0.03 -4.16
CA GLY A 5 -15.20 0.02 -4.93
C GLY A 5 -14.28 -1.16 -4.60
N PRO A 6 -13.22 -1.37 -5.42
CA PRO A 6 -12.16 -2.30 -5.08
C PRO A 6 -11.51 -1.91 -3.74
N GLU A 7 -11.20 -2.89 -2.92
CA GLU A 7 -10.52 -2.66 -1.65
C GLU A 7 -9.00 -2.64 -1.87
N CYS A 8 -8.35 -1.59 -1.39
CA CYS A 8 -6.90 -1.40 -1.53
C CYS A 8 -6.23 -1.35 -0.15
N ILE A 9 -5.20 -2.17 0.06
CA ILE A 9 -4.37 -2.17 1.26
C ILE A 9 -2.94 -1.85 0.86
N THR A 10 -2.36 -0.79 1.43
CA THR A 10 -0.95 -0.46 1.22
C THR A 10 -0.14 -0.77 2.48
N ILE A 11 0.87 -1.61 2.35
CA ILE A 11 1.88 -1.85 3.39
C ILE A 11 3.04 -0.90 3.15
N ILE A 12 3.41 -0.11 4.16
CA ILE A 12 4.56 0.80 4.14
C ILE A 12 5.64 0.26 5.07
N ALA A 13 6.88 0.17 4.58
CA ALA A 13 8.01 -0.35 5.34
C ALA A 13 9.27 0.49 5.15
N GLU A 14 10.13 0.52 6.17
CA GLU A 14 11.45 1.17 6.11
C GLU A 14 12.39 0.48 5.13
N ASP A 15 12.50 -0.85 5.27
CA ASP A 15 13.29 -1.71 4.41
C ASP A 15 12.44 -2.83 3.86
N PHE A 16 12.90 -3.38 2.74
CA PHE A 16 12.13 -4.34 2.00
C PHE A 16 12.96 -5.39 1.30
N SER A 17 12.75 -6.64 1.69
CA SER A 17 13.44 -7.78 1.12
C SER A 17 12.50 -8.61 0.23
N PRO A 18 13.04 -9.34 -0.76
CA PRO A 18 12.25 -10.27 -1.57
C PRO A 18 11.52 -11.33 -0.71
N ALA A 19 12.11 -11.77 0.40
CA ALA A 19 11.51 -12.76 1.30
C ALA A 19 10.32 -12.20 2.09
N ALA A 20 10.45 -10.98 2.63
CA ALA A 20 9.32 -10.27 3.24
C ALA A 20 8.19 -10.07 2.21
N MET A 21 8.56 -9.89 0.94
CA MET A 21 7.60 -9.77 -0.14
C MET A 21 6.77 -10.98 -0.45
N GLU A 22 7.43 -12.10 -0.68
CA GLU A 22 6.72 -13.33 -0.94
C GLU A 22 5.83 -13.71 0.25
N TYR A 23 6.26 -13.44 1.48
CA TYR A 23 5.43 -13.61 2.68
C TYR A 23 4.13 -12.79 2.64
N HIS A 24 4.22 -11.47 2.42
CA HIS A 24 3.02 -10.63 2.36
C HIS A 24 2.16 -10.97 1.14
N ARG A 25 2.77 -11.24 -0.01
CA ARG A 25 2.07 -11.65 -1.23
C ARG A 25 1.26 -12.91 -1.01
N GLN A 26 1.82 -13.94 -0.38
CA GLN A 26 1.11 -15.18 -0.08
C GLN A 26 -0.08 -14.93 0.85
N ARG A 27 0.12 -14.23 1.98
CA ARG A 27 -0.96 -13.96 2.94
C ARG A 27 -2.07 -13.08 2.38
N MET A 28 -1.72 -12.14 1.49
CA MET A 28 -2.71 -11.29 0.82
C MET A 28 -3.43 -12.04 -0.30
N ALA A 29 -2.75 -12.93 -1.02
CA ALA A 29 -3.38 -13.82 -2.00
C ALA A 29 -4.39 -14.78 -1.36
N GLU A 30 -4.10 -15.35 -0.17
CA GLU A 30 -5.06 -16.16 0.60
C GLU A 30 -6.34 -15.40 0.94
N LYS A 31 -6.26 -14.07 1.05
CA LYS A 31 -7.41 -13.19 1.31
C LYS A 31 -8.08 -12.67 0.04
N GLY A 32 -7.58 -13.06 -1.13
CA GLY A 32 -8.09 -12.66 -2.45
C GLY A 32 -7.56 -11.33 -2.97
N TYR A 33 -6.48 -10.78 -2.41
CA TYR A 33 -5.82 -9.59 -2.97
C TYR A 33 -4.71 -9.96 -3.95
N THR A 34 -4.41 -9.04 -4.86
CA THR A 34 -3.32 -9.13 -5.82
C THR A 34 -2.46 -7.87 -5.73
N ILE A 35 -1.16 -7.96 -6.02
CA ILE A 35 -0.29 -6.79 -6.04
C ILE A 35 -0.57 -5.97 -7.31
N ASP A 36 -0.83 -4.67 -7.15
CA ASP A 36 -1.21 -3.77 -8.24
C ASP A 36 -0.04 -2.91 -8.74
N THR A 37 0.96 -2.69 -7.87
CA THR A 37 2.05 -1.76 -8.14
C THR A 37 3.43 -2.37 -7.85
N PRO A 38 4.47 -1.96 -8.60
CA PRO A 38 5.84 -2.33 -8.28
C PRO A 38 6.25 -1.72 -6.94
N ILE A 39 6.94 -2.49 -6.11
CA ILE A 39 7.46 -1.95 -4.84
C ILE A 39 8.63 -1.03 -5.14
N VAL A 40 8.41 0.27 -4.93
CA VAL A 40 9.44 1.29 -5.09
C VAL A 40 9.49 2.20 -3.86
N ARG A 41 10.56 3.00 -3.81
CA ARG A 41 10.83 3.95 -2.73
C ARG A 41 10.05 5.25 -2.95
N HIS A 42 9.35 5.71 -1.91
CA HIS A 42 8.57 6.95 -1.93
C HIS A 42 8.84 7.80 -0.69
N ARG A 43 8.61 9.12 -0.82
CA ARG A 43 8.31 10.00 0.31
C ARG A 43 6.80 10.15 0.39
N PHE A 44 6.25 10.00 1.58
CA PHE A 44 4.82 10.03 1.81
C PHE A 44 4.40 11.38 2.35
N TYR A 45 3.25 11.86 1.88
CA TYR A 45 2.63 13.10 2.32
C TYR A 45 1.15 12.85 2.56
N GLU A 46 0.62 13.47 3.61
CA GLU A 46 -0.80 13.43 3.98
C GLU A 46 -1.40 14.83 3.79
N THR A 47 -2.60 14.91 3.25
CA THR A 47 -3.36 16.16 3.08
C THR A 47 -4.85 15.88 3.25
N ASP A 48 -5.57 16.83 3.83
CA ASP A 48 -7.04 16.86 3.89
C ASP A 48 -7.65 17.60 2.68
N GLY A 49 -6.81 18.03 1.73
CA GLY A 49 -7.21 18.79 0.55
C GLY A 49 -7.24 20.31 0.75
N LEU A 50 -7.00 20.82 1.97
CA LEU A 50 -6.95 22.25 2.28
C LEU A 50 -5.55 22.63 2.80
N GLY A 51 -4.70 23.11 1.88
CA GLY A 51 -3.36 23.60 2.21
C GLY A 51 -2.23 22.67 1.77
N GLU A 52 -1.03 22.88 2.32
CA GLU A 52 0.16 22.13 1.93
C GLU A 52 0.17 20.71 2.52
N PRO A 53 0.49 19.67 1.74
CA PRO A 53 0.63 18.32 2.24
C PRO A 53 1.72 18.21 3.32
N LYS A 54 1.41 17.56 4.43
CA LYS A 54 2.34 17.30 5.52
C LYS A 54 3.14 16.03 5.22
N SER A 55 4.46 16.10 5.34
CA SER A 55 5.30 14.91 5.22
C SER A 55 4.98 13.88 6.30
N MET A 56 4.86 12.61 5.90
CA MET A 56 4.78 11.47 6.81
C MET A 56 6.18 10.90 7.06
N PHE A 57 6.32 10.12 8.15
CA PHE A 57 7.56 9.44 8.52
C PHE A 57 8.78 10.37 8.60
N ASP A 58 8.58 11.61 9.07
CA ASP A 58 9.61 12.65 9.15
C ASP A 58 10.31 12.95 7.81
N GLY A 59 9.61 12.71 6.69
CA GLY A 59 10.14 12.89 5.34
C GLY A 59 11.11 11.79 4.88
N GLN A 60 11.25 10.72 5.66
CA GLN A 60 12.08 9.57 5.31
C GLN A 60 11.48 8.79 4.13
N VAL A 61 12.37 8.17 3.37
CA VAL A 61 11.98 7.31 2.26
C VAL A 61 11.53 5.96 2.81
N ARG A 62 10.38 5.48 2.33
CA ARG A 62 9.81 4.17 2.66
C ARG A 62 9.45 3.41 1.39
N TYR A 63 9.39 2.09 1.48
CA TYR A 63 8.84 1.24 0.44
C TYR A 63 7.33 1.09 0.64
N SER A 64 6.58 1.02 -0.46
CA SER A 64 5.16 0.66 -0.42
C SER A 64 4.84 -0.52 -1.32
N ALA A 65 3.94 -1.38 -0.84
CA ALA A 65 3.28 -2.41 -1.64
C ALA A 65 1.78 -2.26 -1.51
N THR A 66 1.10 -2.05 -2.64
CA THR A 66 -0.36 -1.93 -2.68
C THR A 66 -0.98 -3.22 -3.21
N PHE A 67 -1.90 -3.74 -2.42
CA PHE A 67 -2.68 -4.94 -2.69
C PHE A 67 -4.12 -4.55 -2.96
N VAL A 68 -4.68 -5.02 -4.08
CA VAL A 68 -6.05 -4.74 -4.49
C VAL A 68 -6.88 -6.01 -4.51
N LYS A 69 -8.09 -5.93 -3.98
CA LYS A 69 -9.11 -6.97 -4.08
C LYS A 69 -10.25 -6.43 -4.92
N LYS A 70 -10.38 -6.94 -6.13
CA LYS A 70 -11.54 -6.66 -6.97
C LYS A 70 -12.75 -7.35 -6.33
N LYS A 71 -13.88 -6.66 -6.25
CA LYS A 71 -15.14 -7.36 -5.97
C LYS A 71 -15.35 -8.36 -7.12
N VAL A 72 -15.62 -9.61 -6.76
CA VAL A 72 -16.14 -10.58 -7.72
C VAL A 72 -17.54 -10.08 -8.06
N GLU A 73 -17.76 -9.68 -9.31
CA GLU A 73 -19.09 -9.35 -9.84
C GLU A 73 -20.04 -10.56 -9.78
#